data_AF-A0A6G7ZKR6-F1
#
_entry.id   AF-A0A6G7ZKR6-F1
#
_cell.length_a   1.000
_cell.length_b   1.000
_cell.length_c   1.000
_cell.angle_alpha   90.00
_cell.angle_beta   90.00
_cell.angle_gamma   90.00
#
_symmetry.space_group_name_H-M   'P 1'
#
loop_
_entity.id
_entity.type
_entity.pdbx_description
1 polymer ?
#
loop_
_entity_poly.entity_id
_entity_poly.type
_entity_poly.pdbx_seq_one_letter_code
_entity_poly.pdbx_strand_id
1 'polypeptide(L)'
;MSFANSIARALIPVTMLAVPATAVAATSPDLAKVQAHLNAVNSMTANFVQTDGKGRQMSGTLQLKRPGKIRFEYGRGANMLLVSNGGQLTFLDYEVGQKSSWPLGKTPLGMLLADNPQVAKFAKIVPSNDPRVLVVRATRQPYGTLILAFTRSGAGPGGLQLYGWTAVDPQNKRTTVKLSNVRYNVGVSESAFSYAEPTKRKR
;
A
#
# COMPACT_ATOMS: atom_id res chain seq x y z
N MET A 1 30.96 33.33 -81.15
CA MET A 1 31.79 32.71 -80.09
C MET A 1 31.24 33.26 -78.77
N SER A 2 30.29 32.57 -78.12
CA SER A 2 30.48 31.64 -76.96
C SER A 2 31.50 32.20 -75.95
N PHE A 3 31.18 32.39 -74.67
CA PHE A 3 30.98 31.32 -73.69
C PHE A 3 29.88 31.60 -72.65
N ALA A 4 29.20 30.53 -72.25
CA ALA A 4 28.08 30.49 -71.30
C ALA A 4 28.54 30.37 -69.84
N ASN A 5 27.81 31.05 -68.94
CA ASN A 5 27.91 30.92 -67.48
C ASN A 5 26.97 29.82 -66.98
N SER A 6 27.51 28.81 -66.29
CA SER A 6 26.73 27.86 -65.49
C SER A 6 27.51 27.47 -64.24
N ILE A 7 27.15 28.05 -63.08
CA ILE A 7 27.60 27.58 -61.76
C ILE A 7 26.44 26.80 -61.15
N ALA A 8 26.55 25.48 -61.15
CA ALA A 8 25.64 24.58 -60.46
C ALA A 8 25.88 24.64 -58.95
N ARG A 9 24.87 25.04 -58.17
CA ARG A 9 24.87 24.92 -56.70
C ARG A 9 24.36 23.54 -56.32
N ALA A 10 25.25 22.68 -55.83
CA ALA A 10 24.89 21.39 -55.25
C ALA A 10 24.28 21.61 -53.85
N LEU A 11 23.02 21.20 -53.68
CA LEU A 11 22.33 21.13 -52.39
C LEU A 11 22.62 19.75 -51.78
N ILE A 12 23.36 19.71 -50.66
CA ILE A 12 23.57 18.49 -49.88
C ILE A 12 22.40 18.40 -48.88
N PRO A 13 21.56 17.35 -48.90
CA PRO A 13 20.52 17.18 -47.90
C PRO A 13 21.14 16.74 -46.57
N VAL A 14 21.05 17.60 -45.55
CA VAL A 14 21.39 17.24 -44.16
C VAL A 14 20.26 16.38 -43.61
N THR A 15 20.47 15.07 -43.54
CA THR A 15 19.57 14.14 -42.86
C THR A 15 19.74 14.28 -41.35
N MET A 16 18.85 15.02 -40.69
CA MET A 16 18.74 15.01 -39.23
C MET A 16 18.24 13.65 -38.76
N LEU A 17 19.10 12.87 -38.10
CA LEU A 17 18.70 11.69 -37.34
C LEU A 17 17.89 12.15 -36.12
N ALA A 18 16.56 12.06 -36.20
CA ALA A 18 15.69 12.26 -35.04
C ALA A 18 15.90 11.08 -34.06
N VAL A 19 16.56 11.35 -32.93
CA VAL A 19 16.65 10.40 -31.83
C VAL A 19 15.26 10.30 -31.20
N PRO A 20 14.60 9.14 -31.17
CA PRO A 20 13.30 9.02 -30.52
C PRO A 20 13.48 9.24 -29.02
N ALA A 21 12.96 10.36 -28.51
CA ALA A 21 12.82 10.57 -27.09
C ALA A 21 11.87 9.50 -26.55
N THR A 22 12.40 8.56 -25.77
CA THR A 22 11.58 7.60 -25.03
C THR A 22 10.73 8.37 -24.03
N ALA A 23 9.45 8.54 -24.33
CA ALA A 23 8.49 9.12 -23.41
C ALA A 23 8.42 8.23 -22.15
N VAL A 24 9.05 8.68 -21.07
CA VAL A 24 8.85 8.08 -19.75
C VAL A 24 7.38 8.28 -19.43
N ALA A 25 6.61 7.19 -19.35
CA ALA A 25 5.19 7.24 -19.02
C ALA A 25 4.99 8.09 -17.76
N ALA A 26 4.34 9.25 -17.91
CA ALA A 26 4.11 10.16 -16.80
C ALA A 26 3.29 9.43 -15.73
N THR A 27 3.89 9.20 -14.57
CA THR A 27 3.16 8.66 -13.42
C THR A 27 2.07 9.66 -13.05
N SER A 28 0.82 9.18 -12.92
CA SER A 28 -0.31 10.03 -12.53
C SER A 28 0.06 10.88 -11.30
N PRO A 29 -0.24 12.20 -11.28
CA PRO A 29 0.03 13.05 -10.11
C PRO A 29 -0.56 12.49 -8.81
N ASP A 30 -1.70 11.79 -8.89
CA ASP A 30 -2.32 11.15 -7.73
C ASP A 30 -1.55 9.90 -7.27
N LEU A 31 -0.99 9.10 -8.18
CA LEU A 31 -0.10 8.00 -7.81
C LEU A 31 1.19 8.52 -7.16
N ALA A 32 1.71 9.66 -7.62
CA ALA A 32 2.86 10.30 -7.00
C ALA A 32 2.55 10.74 -5.55
N LYS A 33 1.37 11.31 -5.28
CA LYS A 33 0.91 11.64 -3.91
C LYS A 33 0.79 10.40 -3.03
N VAL A 34 0.26 9.31 -3.56
CA VAL A 34 0.14 8.04 -2.82
C VAL A 34 1.51 7.49 -2.49
N GLN A 35 2.44 7.49 -3.44
CA GLN A 35 3.82 7.07 -3.19
C GLN A 35 4.49 7.96 -2.14
N ALA A 36 4.34 9.28 -2.23
CA ALA A 36 4.87 10.22 -1.25
C ALA A 36 4.28 9.99 0.15
N HIS A 37 2.96 9.74 0.25
CA HIS A 37 2.31 9.40 1.51
C HIS A 37 2.91 8.12 2.11
N LEU A 38 2.99 7.04 1.32
CA LEU A 38 3.50 5.75 1.79
C LEU A 38 4.95 5.82 2.27
N ASN A 39 5.79 6.61 1.58
CA ASN A 39 7.19 6.83 1.94
C ASN A 39 7.36 7.70 3.19
N ALA A 40 6.47 8.68 3.40
CA ALA A 40 6.54 9.60 4.53
C ALA A 40 5.99 9.01 5.84
N VAL A 41 5.21 7.93 5.77
CA VAL A 41 4.66 7.24 6.94
C VAL A 41 5.61 6.15 7.41
N ASN A 42 6.38 6.45 8.46
CA ASN A 42 7.30 5.52 9.12
C ASN A 42 6.64 4.76 10.27
N SER A 43 5.72 5.41 10.98
CA SER A 43 4.91 4.77 12.02
C SER A 43 3.49 5.32 11.99
N MET A 44 2.54 4.55 12.51
CA MET A 44 1.15 4.97 12.58
C MET A 44 0.44 4.27 13.75
N THR A 45 -0.43 5.00 14.43
CA THR A 45 -1.45 4.40 15.31
C THR A 45 -2.83 4.79 14.84
N ALA A 46 -3.81 3.91 15.02
CA ALA A 46 -5.20 4.18 14.68
C ALA A 46 -6.14 3.27 15.48
N ASN A 47 -7.42 3.61 15.51
CA ASN A 47 -8.48 2.63 15.73
C ASN A 47 -8.87 2.01 14.40
N PHE A 48 -9.39 0.78 14.43
CA PHE A 48 -9.89 0.14 13.22
C PHE A 48 -11.24 -0.55 13.43
N VAL A 49 -11.98 -0.67 12.33
CA VAL A 49 -13.08 -1.62 12.16
C VAL A 49 -12.76 -2.48 10.95
N GLN A 50 -12.62 -3.77 11.17
CA GLN A 50 -12.46 -4.79 10.16
C GLN A 50 -13.81 -5.40 9.83
N THR A 51 -14.08 -5.63 8.54
CA THR A 51 -15.23 -6.38 8.04
C THR A 51 -14.71 -7.52 7.17
N ASP A 52 -15.10 -8.75 7.51
CA ASP A 52 -14.72 -9.94 6.74
C ASP A 52 -15.65 -10.18 5.53
N GLY A 53 -15.37 -11.23 4.75
CA GLY A 53 -16.18 -11.59 3.58
C GLY A 53 -17.61 -12.04 3.89
N LYS A 54 -17.93 -12.30 5.17
CA LYS A 54 -19.29 -12.63 5.65
C LYS A 54 -19.99 -11.41 6.25
N GLY A 55 -19.37 -10.22 6.20
CA GLY A 55 -19.91 -8.99 6.77
C GLY A 55 -19.72 -8.87 8.29
N ARG A 56 -19.04 -9.82 8.95
CA ARG A 56 -18.80 -9.75 10.40
C ARG A 56 -17.82 -8.63 10.69
N GLN A 57 -18.15 -7.81 11.67
CA GLN A 57 -17.33 -6.68 12.08
C GLN A 57 -16.56 -6.99 13.36
N MET A 58 -15.30 -6.59 13.39
CA MET A 58 -14.47 -6.60 14.58
C MET A 58 -13.70 -5.29 14.67
N SER A 59 -13.53 -4.75 15.87
CA SER A 59 -12.84 -3.48 16.08
C SER A 59 -11.65 -3.64 17.01
N GLY A 60 -10.77 -2.65 17.01
CA GLY A 60 -9.58 -2.69 17.83
C GLY A 60 -8.64 -1.51 17.62
N THR A 61 -7.38 -1.72 17.99
CA THR A 61 -6.31 -0.75 17.78
C THR A 61 -5.28 -1.28 16.79
N LEU A 62 -4.75 -0.37 16.00
CA LEU A 62 -3.73 -0.61 15.00
C LEU A 62 -2.46 0.14 15.39
N GLN A 63 -1.34 -0.57 15.36
CA GLN A 63 0.00 0.02 15.41
C GLN A 63 0.78 -0.46 14.19
N LEU A 64 1.53 0.43 13.57
CA LEU A 64 2.34 0.16 12.39
C LEU A 64 3.70 0.82 12.57
N LYS A 65 4.75 0.12 12.17
CA LYS A 65 6.09 0.66 12.08
C LYS A 65 6.82 0.05 10.89
N ARG A 66 7.41 0.87 10.05
CA ARG A 66 8.23 0.40 8.93
C ARG A 66 9.62 -0.01 9.41
N PRO A 67 10.27 -0.96 8.72
CA PRO A 67 9.70 -1.83 7.68
C PRO A 67 8.92 -3.01 8.29
N GLY A 68 7.83 -3.41 7.63
CA GLY A 68 7.21 -4.72 7.81
C GLY A 68 6.46 -4.98 9.12
N LYS A 69 6.39 -4.04 10.07
CA LYS A 69 5.77 -4.27 11.37
C LYS A 69 4.37 -3.69 11.45
N ILE A 70 3.43 -4.51 11.91
CA ILE A 70 2.03 -4.13 12.10
C ILE A 70 1.43 -4.93 13.25
N ARG A 71 0.51 -4.36 13.99
CA ARG A 71 -0.22 -5.01 15.09
C ARG A 71 -1.67 -4.57 15.04
N PHE A 72 -2.57 -5.51 14.81
CA PHE A 72 -4.00 -5.35 15.06
C PHE A 72 -4.34 -6.07 16.34
N GLU A 73 -4.64 -5.29 17.36
CA GLU A 73 -5.13 -5.81 18.62
C GLU A 73 -6.65 -5.67 18.62
N TYR A 74 -7.34 -6.80 18.56
CA TYR A 74 -8.79 -6.84 18.56
C TYR A 74 -9.31 -6.58 19.97
N GLY A 75 -10.48 -5.96 20.08
CA GLY A 75 -11.06 -5.54 21.36
C GLY A 75 -11.18 -6.67 22.40
N ARG A 76 -11.25 -6.27 23.68
CA ARG A 76 -11.17 -7.15 24.87
C ARG A 76 -12.05 -8.40 24.85
N GLY A 77 -13.15 -8.41 24.11
CA GLY A 77 -14.05 -9.56 24.01
C GLY A 77 -13.63 -10.67 23.04
N ALA A 78 -12.62 -10.45 22.18
CA ALA A 78 -12.19 -11.44 21.20
C ALA A 78 -10.82 -12.05 21.50
N ASN A 79 -10.02 -11.44 22.39
CA ASN A 79 -8.65 -11.85 22.73
C ASN A 79 -7.86 -12.39 21.53
N MET A 80 -7.83 -11.61 20.45
CA MET A 80 -7.23 -11.97 19.17
C MET A 80 -6.18 -10.94 18.78
N LEU A 81 -5.16 -11.39 18.06
CA LEU A 81 -4.05 -10.56 17.62
C LEU A 81 -3.64 -10.95 16.20
N LEU A 82 -3.50 -9.96 15.31
CA LEU A 82 -2.80 -10.13 14.05
C LEU A 82 -1.55 -9.25 14.08
N VAL A 83 -0.37 -9.85 14.04
CA VAL A 83 0.90 -9.16 14.25
C VAL A 83 1.91 -9.56 13.19
N SER A 84 2.70 -8.59 12.73
CA SER A 84 3.88 -8.84 11.92
C SER A 84 5.11 -8.21 12.54
N ASN A 85 6.20 -8.97 12.53
CA ASN A 85 7.51 -8.58 13.05
C ASN A 85 8.52 -8.22 11.95
N GLY A 86 8.07 -8.01 10.71
CA GLY A 86 8.93 -7.70 9.56
C GLY A 86 9.05 -8.82 8.53
N GLY A 87 8.94 -10.09 8.96
CA GLY A 87 9.08 -11.25 8.06
C GLY A 87 7.83 -12.12 7.95
N GLN A 88 7.11 -12.30 9.06
CA GLN A 88 5.90 -13.12 9.12
C GLN A 88 4.71 -12.30 9.58
N LEU A 89 3.54 -12.63 9.05
CA LEU A 89 2.24 -12.18 9.55
C LEU A 89 1.62 -13.35 10.33
N THR A 90 1.36 -13.15 11.60
CA THR A 90 0.87 -14.17 12.53
C THR A 90 -0.47 -13.75 13.11
N PHE A 91 -1.47 -14.61 12.93
CA PHE A 91 -2.76 -14.53 13.56
C PHE A 91 -2.80 -15.42 14.80
N LEU A 92 -3.32 -14.89 15.89
CA LEU A 92 -3.39 -15.52 17.20
C LEU A 92 -4.82 -15.37 17.72
N ASP A 93 -5.40 -16.49 18.15
CA ASP A 93 -6.64 -16.53 18.92
C ASP A 93 -6.31 -17.21 20.25
N TYR A 94 -6.28 -16.41 21.31
CA TYR A 94 -5.90 -16.85 22.64
C TYR A 94 -7.03 -17.59 23.35
N GLU A 95 -8.28 -17.47 22.90
CA GLU A 95 -9.41 -18.17 23.52
C GLU A 95 -9.33 -19.68 23.24
N VAL A 96 -8.99 -20.03 21.99
CA VAL A 96 -8.92 -21.43 21.55
C VAL A 96 -7.50 -21.96 21.40
N GLY A 97 -6.48 -21.12 21.65
CA GLY A 97 -5.08 -21.52 21.53
C GLY A 97 -4.64 -21.70 20.08
N GLN A 98 -5.21 -20.94 19.14
CA GLN A 98 -4.90 -21.06 17.72
C GLN A 98 -3.81 -20.06 17.30
N LYS A 99 -2.91 -20.54 16.45
CA LYS A 99 -1.86 -19.76 15.81
C LYS A 99 -1.82 -20.10 14.33
N SER A 100 -1.73 -19.09 13.48
CA SER A 100 -1.56 -19.26 12.03
C SER A 100 -0.59 -18.21 11.52
N SER A 101 0.40 -18.62 10.72
CA SER A 101 1.44 -17.71 10.23
C SER A 101 1.62 -17.84 8.73
N TRP A 102 1.90 -16.70 8.09
CA TRP A 102 2.21 -16.61 6.67
C TRP A 102 3.40 -15.67 6.45
N PRO A 103 4.29 -15.91 5.48
CA PRO A 103 5.32 -14.95 5.12
C PRO A 103 4.67 -13.62 4.71
N LEU A 104 5.06 -12.50 5.31
CA LEU A 104 4.42 -11.20 5.08
C LEU A 104 4.40 -10.83 3.59
N GLY A 105 5.53 -11.08 2.90
CA GLY A 105 5.68 -10.84 1.46
C GLY A 105 4.81 -11.72 0.56
N LYS A 106 4.12 -12.74 1.11
CA LYS A 106 3.14 -13.59 0.42
C LYS A 106 1.69 -13.22 0.75
N THR A 107 1.47 -12.03 1.31
CA THR A 107 0.14 -11.50 1.65
C THR A 107 -0.14 -10.18 0.91
N PRO A 108 -1.42 -9.79 0.73
CA PRO A 108 -1.74 -8.48 0.16
C PRO A 108 -1.19 -7.31 0.99
N LEU A 109 -1.16 -7.45 2.33
CA LEU A 109 -0.63 -6.44 3.25
C LEU A 109 0.88 -6.22 3.10
N GLY A 110 1.62 -7.23 2.62
CA GLY A 110 3.06 -7.11 2.37
C GLY A 110 3.40 -5.96 1.41
N MET A 111 2.51 -5.62 0.47
CA MET A 111 2.72 -4.47 -0.43
C MET A 111 2.71 -3.13 0.30
N LEU A 112 1.86 -3.00 1.33
CA LEU A 112 1.77 -1.78 2.12
C LEU A 112 2.96 -1.63 3.05
N LEU A 113 3.44 -2.74 3.62
CA LEU A 113 4.42 -2.77 4.70
C LEU A 113 5.87 -2.98 4.26
N ALA A 114 6.10 -3.20 2.95
CA ALA A 114 7.46 -3.28 2.40
C ALA A 114 8.29 -2.05 2.75
N ASP A 115 9.61 -2.24 2.88
CA ASP A 115 10.56 -1.17 3.22
C ASP A 115 10.49 0.00 2.23
N ASN A 116 10.52 -0.33 0.94
CA ASN A 116 10.22 0.60 -0.13
C ASN A 116 8.92 0.17 -0.83
N PRO A 117 7.75 0.70 -0.42
CA PRO A 117 6.47 0.32 -1.00
C PRO A 117 6.38 0.85 -2.43
N GLN A 118 6.83 0.07 -3.41
CA GLN A 118 6.73 0.42 -4.84
C GLN A 118 5.31 0.20 -5.38
N VAL A 119 4.32 0.65 -4.62
CA VAL A 119 2.90 0.49 -4.92
C VAL A 119 2.60 1.09 -6.29
N ALA A 120 3.24 2.22 -6.66
CA ALA A 120 3.08 2.84 -7.98
C ALA A 120 3.36 1.90 -9.17
N LYS A 121 4.25 0.89 -9.04
CA LYS A 121 4.54 -0.06 -10.13
C LYS A 121 3.39 -1.01 -10.42
N PHE A 122 2.57 -1.30 -9.41
CA PHE A 122 1.48 -2.28 -9.48
C PHE A 122 0.11 -1.63 -9.28
N ALA A 123 0.08 -0.30 -9.15
CA ALA A 123 -1.09 0.46 -8.77
C ALA A 123 -1.77 1.11 -9.97
N LYS A 124 -3.10 1.10 -9.93
CA LYS A 124 -3.95 1.87 -10.81
C LYS A 124 -4.91 2.71 -9.97
N ILE A 125 -5.19 3.91 -10.43
CA ILE A 125 -6.25 4.74 -9.85
C ILE A 125 -7.60 4.07 -10.15
N VAL A 126 -8.43 3.97 -9.13
CA VAL A 126 -9.83 3.56 -9.29
C VAL A 126 -10.67 4.83 -9.33
N PRO A 127 -11.48 5.04 -10.38
CA PRO A 127 -12.36 6.19 -10.46
C PRO A 127 -13.26 6.31 -9.21
N SER A 128 -13.40 7.53 -8.71
CA SER A 128 -14.25 7.89 -7.58
C SER A 128 -15.13 9.05 -8.00
N ASN A 129 -16.42 8.99 -7.65
CA ASN A 129 -17.37 10.09 -7.89
C ASN A 129 -17.17 11.24 -6.89
N ASP A 130 -16.44 11.00 -5.79
CA ASP A 130 -16.06 12.06 -4.84
C ASP A 130 -14.61 12.51 -5.12
N PRO A 131 -14.40 13.77 -5.56
CA PRO A 131 -13.06 14.31 -5.84
C PRO A 131 -12.21 14.52 -4.58
N ARG A 132 -12.77 14.37 -3.37
CA ARG A 132 -12.02 14.37 -2.11
C ARG A 132 -11.44 13.00 -1.79
N VAL A 133 -11.91 11.95 -2.45
CA VAL A 133 -11.47 10.57 -2.22
C VAL A 133 -10.52 10.15 -3.33
N LEU A 134 -9.43 9.51 -2.95
CA LEU A 134 -8.48 8.88 -3.86
C LEU A 134 -8.40 7.39 -3.55
N VAL A 135 -8.73 6.56 -4.54
CA VAL A 135 -8.71 5.11 -4.41
C VAL A 135 -7.65 4.52 -5.34
N VAL A 136 -6.82 3.65 -4.78
CA VAL A 136 -5.73 2.99 -5.51
C VAL A 136 -5.86 1.49 -5.37
N ARG A 137 -5.89 0.78 -6.50
CA ARG A 137 -5.84 -0.69 -6.54
C ARG A 137 -4.43 -1.12 -6.90
N ALA A 138 -3.77 -1.83 -5.99
CA ALA A 138 -2.47 -2.46 -6.21
C ALA A 138 -2.63 -3.98 -6.25
N THR A 139 -2.17 -4.63 -7.30
CA THR A 139 -2.30 -6.10 -7.46
C THR A 139 -0.93 -6.71 -7.67
N ARG A 140 -0.58 -7.72 -6.87
CA ARG A 140 0.67 -8.47 -7.01
C ARG A 140 0.36 -9.96 -7.07
N GLN A 141 0.48 -10.54 -8.25
CA GLN A 141 0.32 -11.99 -8.43
C GLN A 141 1.51 -12.76 -7.83
N PRO A 142 1.30 -13.95 -7.26
CA PRO A 142 0.01 -14.59 -6.94
C PRO A 142 -0.53 -14.20 -5.55
N TYR A 143 -0.07 -13.10 -4.95
CA TYR A 143 -0.26 -12.79 -3.52
C TYR A 143 -1.48 -11.94 -3.20
N GLY A 144 -2.25 -11.52 -4.21
CA GLY A 144 -3.54 -10.86 -4.06
C GLY A 144 -3.54 -9.37 -4.40
N THR A 145 -4.56 -8.67 -3.91
CA THR A 145 -4.85 -7.26 -4.23
C THR A 145 -5.09 -6.45 -2.96
N LEU A 146 -4.59 -5.22 -2.96
CA LEU A 146 -4.85 -4.22 -1.94
C LEU A 146 -5.50 -2.99 -2.59
N ILE A 147 -6.67 -2.61 -2.10
CA ILE A 147 -7.39 -1.40 -2.52
C ILE A 147 -7.30 -0.41 -1.38
N LEU A 148 -6.48 0.62 -1.54
CA LEU A 148 -6.28 1.68 -0.56
C LEU A 148 -7.25 2.83 -0.83
N ALA A 149 -7.88 3.35 0.21
CA ALA A 149 -8.73 4.53 0.15
C ALA A 149 -8.11 5.64 0.99
N PHE A 150 -7.99 6.82 0.38
CA PHE A 150 -7.49 8.03 1.02
C PHE A 150 -8.52 9.15 0.91
N THR A 151 -8.50 10.08 1.86
CA THR A 151 -9.07 11.41 1.68
C THR A 151 -7.95 12.41 1.43
N ARG A 152 -8.19 13.39 0.56
CA ARG A 152 -7.25 14.49 0.30
C ARG A 152 -7.24 15.42 1.51
N SER A 153 -6.08 15.60 2.13
CA SER A 153 -5.90 16.37 3.37
C SER A 153 -4.50 16.96 3.44
N GLY A 154 -4.38 18.29 3.48
CA GLY A 154 -3.09 18.98 3.57
C GLY A 154 -2.31 18.70 4.87
N ALA A 155 -2.99 18.26 5.92
CA ALA A 155 -2.37 17.88 7.19
C ALA A 155 -1.77 16.45 7.18
N GLY A 156 -2.18 15.63 6.20
CA GLY A 156 -1.70 14.25 6.08
C GLY A 156 -0.40 14.16 5.28
N PRO A 157 0.45 13.14 5.53
CA PRO A 157 1.67 12.92 4.73
C PRO A 157 1.36 12.83 3.24
N GLY A 158 2.15 13.48 2.39
CA GLY A 158 1.89 13.52 0.94
C GLY A 158 0.55 14.18 0.53
N GLY A 159 -0.09 14.95 1.43
CA GLY A 159 -1.39 15.57 1.18
C GLY A 159 -2.57 14.60 1.25
N LEU A 160 -2.39 13.45 1.91
CA LEU A 160 -3.38 12.38 2.01
C LEU A 160 -3.55 11.89 3.45
N GLN A 161 -4.79 11.55 3.80
CA GLN A 161 -5.14 10.82 5.00
C GLN A 161 -5.62 9.42 4.58
N LEU A 162 -5.00 8.37 5.13
CA LEU A 162 -5.42 7.00 4.90
C LEU A 162 -6.76 6.75 5.61
N TYR A 163 -7.80 6.46 4.84
CA TYR A 163 -9.13 6.13 5.34
C TYR A 163 -9.24 4.63 5.67
N GLY A 164 -8.55 3.79 4.90
CA GLY A 164 -8.58 2.35 5.10
C GLY A 164 -8.17 1.59 3.85
N TRP A 165 -8.38 0.28 3.87
CA TRP A 165 -8.10 -0.58 2.73
C TRP A 165 -9.00 -1.80 2.66
N THR A 166 -9.08 -2.39 1.48
CA THR A 166 -9.58 -3.74 1.27
C THR A 166 -8.44 -4.63 0.80
N ALA A 167 -8.17 -5.70 1.54
CA ALA A 167 -7.31 -6.79 1.10
C ALA A 167 -8.17 -7.90 0.47
N VAL A 168 -7.74 -8.39 -0.69
CA VAL A 168 -8.27 -9.58 -1.35
C VAL A 168 -7.14 -10.56 -1.50
N ASP A 169 -7.23 -11.70 -0.82
CA ASP A 169 -6.19 -12.73 -0.83
C ASP A 169 -6.26 -13.59 -2.11
N PRO A 170 -5.28 -14.51 -2.33
CA PRO A 170 -5.27 -15.38 -3.52
C PRO A 170 -6.45 -16.36 -3.60
N GLN A 171 -7.16 -16.58 -2.48
CA GLN A 171 -8.37 -17.40 -2.39
C GLN A 171 -9.64 -16.55 -2.58
N ASN A 172 -9.49 -15.32 -3.05
CA ASN A 172 -10.56 -14.34 -3.24
C ASN A 172 -11.30 -13.97 -1.94
N LYS A 173 -10.69 -14.21 -0.77
CA LYS A 173 -11.27 -13.78 0.52
C LYS A 173 -11.02 -12.29 0.69
N ARG A 174 -12.10 -11.56 0.94
CA ARG A 174 -12.10 -10.12 1.11
C ARG A 174 -12.10 -9.75 2.59
N THR A 175 -11.22 -8.82 2.96
CA THR A 175 -11.18 -8.19 4.27
C THR A 175 -11.09 -6.68 4.10
N THR A 176 -11.99 -5.92 4.69
CA THR A 176 -11.99 -4.45 4.63
C THR A 176 -11.65 -3.88 6.00
N VAL A 177 -10.71 -2.95 6.06
CA VAL A 177 -10.30 -2.23 7.26
C VAL A 177 -10.64 -0.76 7.06
N LYS A 178 -11.43 -0.19 7.96
CA LYS A 178 -11.66 1.25 8.07
C LYS A 178 -10.89 1.77 9.28
N LEU A 179 -10.27 2.93 9.14
CA LEU A 179 -9.46 3.55 10.18
C LEU A 179 -10.12 4.80 10.73
N SER A 180 -9.89 5.06 12.01
CA SER A 180 -10.22 6.32 12.67
C SER A 180 -9.11 6.69 13.66
N ASN A 181 -9.09 7.95 14.10
CA ASN A 181 -8.09 8.48 15.04
C ASN A 181 -6.64 8.19 14.59
N VAL A 182 -6.39 8.33 13.28
CA VAL A 182 -5.09 8.01 12.69
C VAL A 182 -4.08 9.08 13.10
N ARG A 183 -2.96 8.64 13.65
CA ARG A 183 -1.81 9.48 14.01
C ARG A 183 -0.56 8.92 13.35
N TYR A 184 0.08 9.74 12.51
CA TYR A 184 1.29 9.38 11.78
C TYR A 184 2.55 9.78 12.52
N ASN A 185 3.62 9.03 12.29
CA ASN A 185 4.99 9.33 12.74
C ASN A 185 5.10 9.57 14.26
N VAL A 186 4.24 8.90 15.02
CA VAL A 186 4.26 8.87 16.49
C VAL A 186 5.18 7.75 16.99
N GLY A 187 5.68 7.88 18.22
CA GLY A 187 6.50 6.84 18.85
C GLY A 187 5.75 5.52 18.99
N VAL A 188 6.27 4.47 18.36
CA VAL A 188 5.80 3.08 18.52
C VAL A 188 6.98 2.23 18.95
N SER A 189 6.86 1.62 20.13
CA SER A 189 7.88 0.74 20.70
C SER A 189 8.04 -0.52 19.86
N GLU A 190 9.26 -1.03 19.77
CA GLU A 190 9.55 -2.32 19.12
C GLU A 190 8.82 -3.49 19.81
N SER A 191 8.65 -3.41 21.13
CA SER A 191 7.96 -4.45 21.91
C SER A 191 6.49 -4.64 21.52
N ALA A 192 5.86 -3.66 20.86
CA ALA A 192 4.48 -3.74 20.39
C ALA A 192 4.27 -4.90 19.39
N PHE A 193 5.32 -5.27 18.66
CA PHE A 193 5.26 -6.29 17.62
C PHE A 193 5.67 -7.69 18.09
N SER A 194 5.81 -7.86 19.41
CA SER A 194 5.94 -9.16 20.07
C SER A 194 4.58 -9.69 20.51
N TYR A 195 4.52 -11.00 20.79
CA TYR A 195 3.33 -11.65 21.27
C TYR A 195 3.69 -12.84 22.17
N ALA A 196 2.83 -13.15 23.14
CA ALA A 196 2.92 -14.38 23.91
C ALA A 196 2.37 -15.55 23.10
N GLU A 197 2.94 -16.74 23.24
CA GLU A 197 2.41 -17.94 22.57
C GLU A 197 1.03 -18.30 23.14
N PRO A 198 0.06 -18.64 22.29
CA PRO A 198 -1.29 -18.95 22.74
C PRO A 198 -1.30 -20.35 23.35
N THR A 199 -1.60 -20.45 24.64
CA THR A 199 -1.74 -21.74 25.33
C THR A 199 -3.20 -22.18 25.30
N LYS A 200 -3.48 -23.44 24.93
CA LYS A 200 -4.81 -24.00 25.16
C LYS A 200 -5.12 -23.97 26.65
N ARG A 201 -6.19 -23.30 27.06
CA ARG A 201 -6.71 -23.43 28.43
C ARG A 201 -7.00 -24.91 28.66
N LYS A 202 -6.31 -25.54 29.63
CA LYS A 202 -6.72 -26.85 30.13
C LYS A 202 -8.10 -26.65 30.74
N ARG A 203 -9.11 -27.33 30.18
CA ARG A 203 -10.42 -27.45 30.81
C ARG A 203 -10.29 -28.29 32.07
#